data_AF-A0A285PEF5-F1
#
_entry.id   AF-A0A285PEF5-F1
#
_cell.length_a   1.000
_cell.length_b   1.000
_cell.length_c   1.000
_cell.angle_alpha   90.00
_cell.angle_beta   90.00
_cell.angle_gamma   90.00
#
_symmetry.space_group_name_H-M   'P 1'
#
loop_
_entity.id
_entity.type
_entity.pdbx_description
1 polymer ?
#
loop_
_entity_poly.entity_id
_entity_poly.type
_entity_poly.pdbx_seq_one_letter_code
_entity_poly.pdbx_strand_id
1 'polypeptide(L)'
;MPENLIEMAEEEGFKQGWSDCLAGAAKMPFPDIGFSLLEPGYVKHFNAAYYDAYETAREEQRRRAALEARRSHEQSEQRER
;
A
#
# COMPACT_ATOMS: atom_id res chain seq x y z
N MET A 1 -7.74 -19.26 -19.52
CA MET A 1 -6.36 -19.56 -19.09
C MET A 1 -6.04 -18.49 -18.07
N PRO A 2 -5.70 -18.82 -16.81
CA PRO A 2 -5.38 -17.77 -15.85
C PRO A 2 -4.18 -16.97 -16.39
N GLU A 3 -4.33 -15.65 -16.38
CA GLU A 3 -3.24 -14.70 -16.51
C GLU A 3 -2.12 -15.09 -15.52
N ASN A 4 -0.87 -14.82 -15.88
CA ASN A 4 0.33 -15.37 -15.25
C ASN A 4 0.24 -15.34 -13.70
N LEU A 5 0.41 -16.49 -13.03
CA LEU A 5 0.33 -16.60 -11.56
C LEU A 5 1.23 -15.59 -10.83
N ILE A 6 2.35 -15.21 -11.46
CA ILE A 6 3.25 -14.17 -10.94
C ILE A 6 2.61 -12.78 -11.01
N GLU A 7 1.97 -12.44 -12.14
CA GLU A 7 1.29 -11.14 -12.29
C GLU A 7 0.13 -11.02 -11.29
N MET A 8 -0.61 -12.12 -11.07
CA MET A 8 -1.65 -12.18 -10.05
C MET A 8 -1.09 -11.97 -8.63
N ALA A 9 0.02 -12.63 -8.29
CA ALA A 9 0.71 -12.43 -7.01
C ALA A 9 1.12 -10.98 -6.80
N GLU A 10 1.72 -10.36 -7.81
CA GLU A 10 2.17 -8.97 -7.73
C GLU A 10 0.99 -8.00 -7.59
N GLU A 11 -0.08 -8.21 -8.35
CA GLU A 11 -1.27 -7.37 -8.27
C GLU A 11 -1.98 -7.49 -6.91
N GLU A 12 -2.18 -8.71 -6.41
CA GLU A 12 -2.80 -8.94 -5.10
C GLU A 12 -1.94 -8.41 -3.96
N GLY A 13 -0.63 -8.69 -3.99
CA GLY A 13 0.33 -8.19 -3.01
C GLY A 13 0.30 -6.68 -2.95
N PHE A 14 0.34 -6.03 -4.11
CA PHE A 14 0.29 -4.58 -4.19
C PHE A 14 -1.02 -4.01 -3.60
N LYS A 15 -2.17 -4.55 -4.00
CA LYS A 15 -3.48 -4.10 -3.49
C LYS A 15 -3.59 -4.24 -1.98
N GLN A 16 -3.16 -5.38 -1.43
CA GLN A 16 -3.25 -5.63 0.00
C GLN A 16 -2.29 -4.72 0.78
N GLY A 17 -1.04 -4.58 0.34
CA GLY A 17 -0.05 -3.71 1.00
C GLY A 17 -0.47 -2.25 1.02
N TRP A 18 -1.05 -1.76 -0.09
CA TRP A 18 -1.61 -0.41 -0.16
C TRP A 18 -2.77 -0.21 0.80
N SER A 19 -3.75 -1.14 0.78
CA SER A 19 -4.94 -1.08 1.63
C SER A 19 -4.60 -1.13 3.12
N ASP A 20 -3.73 -2.06 3.52
CA ASP A 20 -3.30 -2.23 4.91
C ASP A 20 -2.64 -0.96 5.47
N CYS A 21 -1.74 -0.35 4.70
CA CYS A 21 -1.12 0.91 5.10
C CYS A 21 -2.15 2.03 5.24
N LEU A 22 -3.10 2.15 4.30
CA LEU A 22 -4.15 3.16 4.38
C LEU A 22 -5.09 2.94 5.56
N ALA A 23 -5.35 1.70 5.95
CA ALA A 23 -6.13 1.34 7.12
C ALA A 23 -5.36 1.49 8.44
N GLY A 24 -4.05 1.74 8.40
CA GLY A 24 -3.18 1.79 9.59
C GLY A 24 -2.92 0.41 10.21
N ALA A 25 -3.10 -0.66 9.44
CA ALA A 25 -2.78 -2.01 9.87
C ALA A 25 -1.27 -2.21 10.05
N ALA A 26 -0.87 -3.17 10.86
CA ALA A 26 0.54 -3.56 10.94
C ALA A 26 0.99 -4.22 9.62
N LYS A 27 2.23 -3.97 9.21
CA LYS A 27 2.84 -4.57 8.01
C LYS A 27 2.94 -6.08 8.16
N MET A 28 2.01 -6.83 7.59
CA MET A 28 1.92 -8.29 7.67
C MET A 28 1.64 -8.85 6.28
N PRO A 29 2.66 -9.35 5.56
CA PRO A 29 2.51 -9.75 4.16
C PRO A 29 1.87 -11.15 4.01
N PHE A 30 1.08 -11.63 4.98
CA PHE A 30 0.46 -12.93 4.83
C PHE A 30 -0.72 -12.80 3.85
N PRO A 31 -0.62 -13.42 2.66
CA PRO A 31 -1.72 -13.34 1.71
C PRO A 31 -2.93 -14.04 2.32
N ASP A 32 -4.10 -13.42 2.21
CA ASP A 32 -5.38 -14.01 2.67
C ASP A 32 -5.90 -15.05 1.65
N ILE A 33 -4.98 -15.87 1.15
CA ILE A 33 -5.23 -16.96 0.22
C ILE A 33 -5.26 -18.27 1.00
N GLY A 34 -6.27 -19.10 0.73
CA GLY A 34 -6.37 -20.42 1.34
C GLY A 34 -5.08 -21.24 1.14
N PHE A 35 -4.82 -22.16 2.08
CA PHE A 35 -3.63 -23.02 2.13
C PHE A 35 -3.22 -23.68 0.79
N SER A 36 -4.12 -23.78 -0.17
CA SER A 36 -3.95 -24.40 -1.48
C SER A 36 -3.09 -23.60 -2.47
N LEU A 37 -2.76 -22.32 -2.21
CA LEU A 37 -1.96 -21.45 -3.10
C LEU A 37 -0.57 -21.10 -2.52
N LEU A 38 -0.08 -21.86 -1.55
CA LEU A 38 1.29 -21.76 -1.01
C LEU A 38 2.35 -22.26 -2.01
N GLU A 39 2.25 -21.85 -3.27
CA GLU A 39 3.34 -22.02 -4.22
C GLU A 39 4.47 -21.04 -3.84
N PRO A 40 5.71 -21.50 -3.60
CA PRO A 40 6.79 -20.64 -3.13
C PRO A 40 7.08 -19.45 -4.05
N GLY A 41 6.87 -19.62 -5.37
CA GLY A 41 6.98 -18.54 -6.35
C GLY A 41 5.95 -17.46 -6.13
N TYR A 42 4.68 -17.83 -5.99
CA TYR A 42 3.57 -16.92 -5.72
C TYR A 42 3.84 -16.07 -4.47
N VAL A 43 4.12 -16.74 -3.35
CA VAL A 43 4.34 -16.08 -2.05
C VAL A 43 5.50 -15.10 -2.10
N LYS A 44 6.58 -15.43 -2.83
CA LYS A 44 7.73 -14.54 -3.01
C LYS A 44 7.34 -13.25 -3.72
N HIS A 45 6.64 -13.36 -4.86
CA HIS A 45 6.23 -12.20 -5.66
C HIS A 45 5.17 -11.35 -4.95
N PHE A 46 4.21 -12.01 -4.30
CA PHE A 46 3.20 -11.37 -3.47
C PHE A 46 3.86 -10.54 -2.36
N ASN A 47 4.75 -11.15 -1.58
CA ASN A 47 5.41 -10.46 -0.46
C ASN A 47 6.19 -9.24 -0.97
N ALA A 48 6.93 -9.37 -2.06
CA ALA A 48 7.69 -8.27 -2.64
C ALA A 48 6.77 -7.09 -3.02
N ALA A 49 5.69 -7.35 -3.75
CA ALA A 49 4.72 -6.33 -4.15
C ALA A 49 3.98 -5.71 -2.95
N TYR A 50 3.66 -6.52 -1.94
CA TYR A 50 3.08 -6.04 -0.68
C TYR A 50 4.00 -5.05 0.05
N TYR A 51 5.28 -5.40 0.21
CA TYR A 51 6.24 -4.55 0.90
C TYR A 51 6.42 -3.21 0.21
N ASP A 52 6.47 -3.22 -1.13
CA ASP A 52 6.59 -2.04 -1.98
C ASP A 52 5.35 -1.14 -1.88
N ALA A 53 4.16 -1.72 -2.05
CA ALA A 53 2.91 -0.97 -1.97
C ALA A 53 2.66 -0.33 -0.61
N TYR A 54 3.02 -1.04 0.46
CA TYR A 54 2.87 -0.54 1.83
C TYR A 54 3.77 0.69 2.07
N GLU A 55 5.05 0.66 1.66
CA GLU A 55 5.91 1.85 1.79
C GLU A 55 5.44 2.98 0.89
N THR A 56 5.02 2.68 -0.34
CA THR A 56 4.49 3.68 -1.27
C THR A 56 3.26 4.39 -0.70
N ALA A 57 2.31 3.64 -0.14
CA ALA A 57 1.12 4.18 0.50
C ALA A 57 1.48 5.08 1.70
N ARG A 58 2.49 4.68 2.49
CA ARG A 58 2.98 5.44 3.64
C ARG A 58 3.60 6.78 3.23
N GLU A 59 4.38 6.78 2.17
CA GLU A 59 4.96 8.00 1.61
C GLU A 59 3.88 8.93 1.07
N GLU A 60 2.88 8.38 0.38
CA GLU A 60 1.74 9.15 -0.13
C GLU A 60 0.92 9.78 1.02
N GLN A 61 0.70 9.05 2.12
CA GLN A 61 0.05 9.61 3.32
C GLN A 61 0.84 10.80 3.89
N ARG A 62 2.16 10.67 4.02
CA ARG A 62 3.03 11.75 4.51
C ARG A 62 2.99 12.95 3.57
N ARG A 63 3.02 12.72 2.25
CA ARG A 63 2.94 13.77 1.24
C ARG A 63 1.62 14.53 1.34
N ARG A 64 0.49 13.83 1.49
CA ARG A 64 -0.83 14.46 1.67
C ARG A 64 -0.90 15.27 2.96
N ALA A 65 -0.45 14.72 4.07
CA ALA A 65 -0.41 15.45 5.34
C ALA A 65 0.45 16.73 5.25
N ALA A 66 1.58 16.68 4.56
CA ALA A 66 2.42 17.87 4.34
C ALA A 66 1.72 18.94 3.47
N LEU A 67 0.99 18.53 2.42
CA LEU A 67 0.22 19.45 1.58
C LEU A 67 -0.96 20.07 2.33
N GLU A 68 -1.67 19.28 3.14
CA GLU A 68 -2.76 19.77 3.99
C GLU A 68 -2.27 20.77 5.04
N ALA A 69 -1.14 20.49 5.69
CA ALA A 69 -0.51 21.41 6.63
C ALA A 69 -0.13 22.74 5.97
N ARG A 70 0.46 22.71 4.77
CA ARG A 70 0.79 23.91 3.99
C ARG A 70 -0.46 24.71 3.66
N ARG A 71 -1.50 24.05 3.15
CA ARG A 71 -2.77 24.70 2.81
C ARG A 71 -3.42 25.35 4.03
N SER A 72 -3.39 24.68 5.18
CA SER A 72 -3.91 25.23 6.42
C SER A 72 -3.14 26.46 6.87
N HIS A 73 -1.81 26.45 6.71
CA HIS A 73 -0.96 27.59 7.05
C HIS A 73 -1.25 28.81 6.15
N GLU A 74 -1.32 28.60 4.83
CA GLU A 74 -1.66 29.65 3.87
C GLU A 74 -3.05 30.25 4.15
N GLN A 75 -4.03 29.41 4.53
CA GLN A 75 -5.37 29.88 4.90
C GLN A 75 -5.39 30.69 6.20
N SER A 76 -4.57 30.34 7.20
CA SER A 76 -4.45 31.15 8.42
C SER A 76 -3.83 32.51 8.13
N GLU A 77 -2.76 32.57 7.34
CA GLU A 77 -2.09 33.83 7.00
C GLU A 77 -2.98 34.77 6.17
N GLN A 78 -3.88 34.23 5.34
CA GLN A 78 -4.85 35.01 4.58
C GLN A 78 -6.00 35.57 5.44
N ARG A 79 -6.35 34.92 6.56
CA ARG A 79 -7.42 35.39 7.47
C ARG A 79 -6.96 36.46 8.45
N GLU A 80 -5.65 36.58 8.68
CA GLU A 80 -5.03 37.56 9.57
C GLU A 80 -4.66 38.89 8.86
N ARG A 81 -4.89 38.99 7.54
CA ARG A 81 -4.70 40.19 6.73
C ARG A 81 -6.03 40.84 6.38
#